data_AF-A0A7C7DVV3-F1
#
_entry.id   AF-A0A7C7DVV3-F1
#
_cell.length_a   1.000
_cell.length_b   1.000
_cell.length_c   1.000
_cell.angle_alpha   90.00
_cell.angle_beta   90.00
_cell.angle_gamma   90.00
#
_symmetry.space_group_name_H-M   'P 1'
#
loop_
_entity.id
_entity.type
_entity.pdbx_description
1 polymer ?
#
loop_
_entity_poly.entity_id
_entity_poly.type
_entity_poly.pdbx_seq_one_letter_code
_entity_poly.pdbx_strand_id
1 'polypeptide(L)'
;MITKYLLAWLGLPVIGIINGALRQFLYRDALGDLTAHQVSTVTGIVLFGLYIWLLSRWWPLPSAQAAISVGLIWLALTIGFEFIFGHYVMGNSWERLLADYNLLAGRVWVLVLIWITLAPYVFYRLTR
;
A
#
# COMPACT_ATOMS: atom_id res chain seq x y z
N MET A 1 10.15 14.84 12.16
CA MET A 1 9.16 13.74 12.25
C MET A 1 8.58 13.38 10.89
N ILE A 2 7.99 14.33 10.16
CA ILE A 2 7.48 14.08 8.79
C ILE A 2 8.58 13.54 7.85
N THR A 3 9.81 14.07 7.91
CA THR A 3 10.94 13.57 7.09
C THR A 3 11.27 12.09 7.35
N LYS A 4 11.13 11.60 8.59
CA LYS A 4 11.34 10.18 8.89
C LYS A 4 10.28 9.32 8.22
N TYR A 5 9.02 9.76 8.25
CA TYR A 5 7.92 9.08 7.58
C TYR A 5 7.98 9.20 6.05
N LEU A 6 8.51 10.29 5.51
CA LEU A 6 8.84 10.41 4.08
C LEU A 6 9.85 9.36 3.64
N LEU A 7 10.93 9.16 4.40
CA LEU A 7 11.92 8.12 4.11
C LEU A 7 11.34 6.72 4.34
N ALA A 8 10.55 6.55 5.40
CA ALA A 8 9.90 5.28 5.70
C ALA A 8 8.87 4.86 4.64
N TRP A 9 8.35 5.79 3.84
CA TRP A 9 7.52 5.46 2.69
C TRP A 9 8.20 4.46 1.75
N LEU A 10 9.53 4.53 1.58
CA LEU A 10 10.28 3.61 0.71
C LEU A 10 10.12 2.13 1.09
N GLY A 11 9.78 1.84 2.36
CA GLY A 11 9.44 0.49 2.79
C GLY A 11 8.15 -0.03 2.15
N LEU A 12 7.17 0.83 1.85
CA LEU A 12 5.89 0.42 1.27
C LEU A 12 6.06 -0.15 -0.15
N PRO A 13 6.76 0.51 -1.11
CA PRO A 13 7.06 -0.10 -2.40
C PRO A 13 7.80 -1.43 -2.28
N VAL A 14 8.78 -1.55 -1.39
CA VAL A 14 9.54 -2.80 -1.20
C VAL A 14 8.61 -3.94 -0.74
N ILE A 15 7.80 -3.70 0.29
CA ILE A 15 6.81 -4.67 0.77
C ILE A 15 5.80 -5.01 -0.34
N GLY A 16 5.34 -4.00 -1.09
CA GLY A 16 4.39 -4.17 -2.20
C GLY A 16 4.94 -5.03 -3.33
N ILE A 17 6.19 -4.81 -3.73
CA ILE A 17 6.88 -5.61 -4.76
C ILE A 17 7.02 -7.05 -4.30
N ILE A 18 7.47 -7.28 -3.05
CA ILE A 18 7.59 -8.63 -2.49
C ILE A 18 6.22 -9.31 -2.47
N ASN A 19 5.19 -8.65 -1.97
CA ASN A 19 3.83 -9.19 -1.91
C ASN A 19 3.26 -9.51 -3.32
N GLY A 20 3.52 -8.65 -4.31
CA GLY A 20 3.14 -8.88 -5.70
C GLY A 20 3.92 -10.03 -6.36
N ALA A 21 5.21 -10.17 -6.04
CA ALA A 21 6.03 -11.29 -6.50
C ALA A 21 5.56 -12.62 -5.89
N LEU A 22 5.31 -12.66 -4.58
CA LEU A 22 4.75 -13.84 -3.92
C LEU A 22 3.43 -14.28 -4.57
N ARG A 23 2.54 -13.32 -4.88
CA ARG A 23 1.32 -13.61 -5.65
C ARG A 23 1.64 -14.26 -6.98
N GLN A 24 2.49 -13.61 -7.77
CA GLN A 24 2.78 -14.03 -9.14
C GLN A 24 3.44 -15.41 -9.20
N PHE A 25 4.35 -15.73 -8.28
CA PHE A 25 5.18 -16.92 -8.37
C PHE A 25 4.72 -18.10 -7.50
N LEU A 26 3.96 -17.86 -6.42
CA LEU A 26 3.59 -18.94 -5.48
C LEU A 26 2.18 -19.46 -5.67
N TYR A 27 1.19 -18.59 -5.93
CA TYR A 27 -0.21 -19.01 -5.83
C TYR A 27 -1.12 -18.49 -6.94
N ARG A 28 -0.62 -17.70 -7.90
CA ARG A 28 -1.44 -17.24 -9.05
C ARG A 28 -1.96 -18.41 -9.90
N ASP A 29 -1.10 -19.36 -10.23
CA ASP A 29 -1.47 -20.49 -11.10
C ASP A 29 -2.48 -21.43 -10.45
N ALA A 30 -2.44 -21.57 -9.11
CA ALA A 30 -3.34 -22.42 -8.36
C ALA A 30 -4.71 -21.75 -8.09
N LEU A 31 -4.75 -20.43 -7.87
CA LEU A 31 -5.97 -19.71 -7.45
C LEU A 31 -6.67 -18.95 -8.58
N GLY A 32 -6.00 -18.74 -9.72
CA GLY A 32 -6.45 -17.85 -10.77
C GLY A 32 -6.20 -16.37 -10.46
N ASP A 33 -6.28 -15.52 -11.48
CA ASP A 33 -5.84 -14.11 -11.39
C ASP A 33 -6.60 -13.31 -10.33
N LEU A 34 -7.94 -13.43 -10.32
CA LEU A 34 -8.79 -12.63 -9.44
C LEU A 34 -8.61 -13.01 -7.97
N THR A 35 -8.71 -14.31 -7.65
CA THR A 35 -8.55 -14.79 -6.27
C THR A 35 -7.14 -14.51 -5.75
N ALA A 36 -6.12 -14.74 -6.58
CA ALA A 36 -4.74 -14.41 -6.21
C ALA A 36 -4.55 -12.90 -5.96
N HIS A 37 -5.21 -12.05 -6.75
CA HIS A 37 -5.22 -10.61 -6.50
C HIS A 37 -5.87 -10.28 -5.15
N GLN A 38 -7.05 -10.81 -4.85
CA GLN A 38 -7.76 -10.57 -3.59
C GLN A 38 -6.97 -11.05 -2.37
N VAL A 39 -6.39 -12.25 -2.42
CA VAL A 39 -5.50 -12.77 -1.38
C VAL A 39 -4.31 -11.83 -1.17
N SER A 40 -3.67 -11.40 -2.26
CA SER A 40 -2.54 -10.47 -2.22
C SER A 40 -2.93 -9.09 -1.67
N THR A 41 -4.14 -8.60 -1.92
CA THR A 41 -4.66 -7.37 -1.31
C THR A 41 -4.78 -7.53 0.20
N VAL A 42 -5.35 -8.64 0.68
CA VAL A 42 -5.51 -8.90 2.12
C VAL A 42 -4.15 -9.03 2.80
N THR A 43 -3.22 -9.81 2.23
CA THR A 43 -1.85 -9.92 2.76
C THR A 43 -1.14 -8.57 2.73
N GLY A 44 -1.32 -7.78 1.68
CA GLY A 44 -0.82 -6.41 1.58
C GLY A 44 -1.33 -5.52 2.71
N ILE A 45 -2.64 -5.50 2.97
CA ILE A 45 -3.24 -4.73 4.07
C ILE A 45 -2.62 -5.12 5.42
N VAL A 46 -2.46 -6.42 5.68
CA VAL A 46 -1.85 -6.91 6.93
C VAL A 46 -0.39 -6.48 7.04
N LEU A 47 0.41 -6.68 5.99
CA LEU A 47 1.84 -6.36 6.00
C LEU A 47 2.09 -4.85 6.11
N PHE A 48 1.35 -4.04 5.35
CA PHE A 48 1.41 -2.58 5.47
C PHE A 48 0.92 -2.13 6.84
N GLY A 49 -0.17 -2.70 7.36
CA GLY A 49 -0.66 -2.41 8.70
C GLY A 49 0.40 -2.67 9.77
N LEU A 50 1.04 -3.84 9.74
CA LEU A 50 2.12 -4.21 10.65
C LEU A 50 3.30 -3.25 10.55
N TYR A 51 3.73 -2.92 9.33
CA TYR A 51 4.83 -1.99 9.10
C TYR A 51 4.53 -0.59 9.67
N ILE A 52 3.35 -0.04 9.37
CA ILE A 52 2.94 1.28 9.83
C ILE A 52 2.76 1.30 11.35
N TRP A 53 2.23 0.22 11.93
CA TRP A 53 2.14 0.06 13.37
C TRP A 53 3.52 0.07 14.05
N LEU A 54 4.50 -0.68 13.53
CA LEU A 54 5.87 -0.67 14.04
C LEU A 54 6.49 0.74 13.96
N LEU A 55 6.30 1.45 12.84
CA LEU A 55 6.74 2.83 12.70
C LEU A 55 6.09 3.76 13.73
N SER A 56 4.80 3.59 14.00
CA SER A 56 4.08 4.40 15.00
C SER A 56 4.58 4.16 16.43
N ARG A 57 5.02 2.94 16.74
CA ARG A 57 5.63 2.57 18.03
C ARG A 57 7.02 3.17 18.20
N TRP A 58 7.84 3.15 17.15
CA TRP A 58 9.22 3.67 17.21
C TRP A 58 9.30 5.18 17.08
N TRP A 59 8.46 5.78 16.24
CA TRP A 59 8.38 7.21 16.01
C TRP A 59 6.93 7.71 16.16
N PRO A 60 6.46 7.87 17.41
CA PRO A 60 5.11 8.36 17.69
C PRO A 60 4.85 9.71 17.01
N LEU A 61 3.72 9.81 16.34
CA LEU A 61 3.32 11.05 15.67
C LEU A 61 2.85 12.08 16.72
N PRO A 62 3.21 13.37 16.59
CA PRO A 62 2.96 14.37 17.62
C PRO A 62 1.49 14.82 17.68
N SER A 63 0.73 14.68 16.58
CA SER A 63 -0.64 15.16 16.47
C SER A 63 -1.47 14.37 15.45
N ALA A 64 -2.79 14.46 15.58
CA ALA A 64 -3.73 13.90 14.60
C ALA A 64 -3.50 14.48 13.21
N GLN A 65 -3.24 15.79 13.14
CA GLN A 65 -2.95 16.50 11.91
C GLN A 65 -1.70 15.95 11.23
N ALA A 66 -0.62 15.69 12.00
CA ALA A 66 0.60 15.09 11.46
C ALA A 66 0.35 13.69 10.90
N ALA A 67 -0.48 12.88 11.57
CA ALA A 67 -0.83 11.54 11.10
C ALA A 67 -1.63 11.57 9.79
N ILE A 68 -2.61 12.48 9.68
CA ILE A 68 -3.39 12.68 8.45
C ILE A 68 -2.47 13.15 7.31
N SER A 69 -1.59 14.12 7.57
CA SER A 69 -0.64 14.60 6.56
C SER A 69 0.28 13.49 6.05
N VAL A 70 0.79 12.64 6.94
CA VAL A 70 1.61 11.47 6.54
C VAL A 70 0.82 10.54 5.62
N GLY A 71 -0.43 10.20 5.99
CA GLY A 71 -1.29 9.35 5.18
C GLY A 71 -1.53 9.91 3.77
N LEU A 72 -1.86 11.20 3.67
CA LEU A 72 -2.08 11.88 2.38
C LEU A 72 -0.82 11.95 1.51
N ILE A 73 0.33 12.23 2.13
CA ILE A 73 1.62 12.25 1.43
C ILE A 73 1.94 10.85 0.89
N TRP A 74 1.77 9.82 1.71
CA TRP A 74 2.00 8.44 1.29
C TRP A 74 1.05 8.01 0.19
N LEU A 75 -0.23 8.40 0.22
CA LEU A 75 -1.16 8.17 -0.87
C LEU A 75 -0.64 8.75 -2.18
N ALA A 76 -0.28 10.03 -2.18
CA ALA A 76 0.24 10.72 -3.37
C ALA A 76 1.52 10.05 -3.91
N LEU A 77 2.46 9.72 -3.02
CA LEU A 77 3.68 9.02 -3.40
C LEU A 77 3.41 7.61 -3.93
N THR A 78 2.44 6.90 -3.35
CA THR A 78 2.11 5.51 -3.75
C THR A 78 1.44 5.49 -5.12
N ILE A 79 0.48 6.37 -5.38
CA ILE A 79 -0.13 6.54 -6.71
C ILE A 79 0.94 6.96 -7.72
N GLY A 80 1.76 7.96 -7.39
CA GLY A 80 2.84 8.41 -8.27
C GLY A 80 3.82 7.28 -8.60
N PHE A 81 4.24 6.51 -7.60
CA PHE A 81 5.08 5.33 -7.80
C PHE A 81 4.39 4.27 -8.65
N GLU A 82 3.14 3.93 -8.37
CA GLU A 82 2.39 2.91 -9.11
C GLU A 82 2.35 3.22 -10.61
N PHE A 83 2.01 4.45 -10.97
CA PHE A 83 1.95 4.84 -12.38
C PHE A 83 3.33 4.99 -13.00
N ILE A 84 4.29 5.64 -12.33
CA ILE A 84 5.64 5.85 -12.89
C ILE A 84 6.38 4.52 -13.01
N PHE A 85 6.48 3.77 -11.92
CA PHE A 85 7.17 2.47 -11.91
C PHE A 85 6.39 1.44 -12.72
N GLY A 86 5.07 1.37 -12.54
CA GLY A 86 4.24 0.39 -13.23
C GLY A 86 4.25 0.57 -14.75
N HIS A 87 4.21 1.82 -15.24
CA HIS A 87 4.23 2.08 -16.68
C HIS A 87 5.65 2.02 -17.24
N TYR A 88 6.60 2.79 -16.70
CA TYR A 88 7.91 2.97 -17.31
C TYR A 88 8.93 1.88 -16.96
N VAL A 89 8.79 1.20 -15.81
CA VAL A 89 9.75 0.17 -15.37
C VAL A 89 9.21 -1.24 -15.61
N MET A 90 7.95 -1.48 -15.24
CA MET A 90 7.30 -2.78 -15.43
C MET A 90 6.67 -2.96 -16.82
N GLY A 91 6.56 -1.89 -17.62
CA GLY A 91 6.00 -1.93 -18.96
C GLY A 91 4.48 -2.19 -19.01
N ASN A 92 3.75 -1.96 -17.90
CA ASN A 92 2.31 -2.12 -17.89
C ASN A 92 1.63 -1.00 -18.69
N SER A 93 0.58 -1.33 -19.45
CA SER A 93 -0.23 -0.31 -20.12
C SER A 93 -1.08 0.48 -19.11
N TRP A 94 -1.51 1.68 -19.51
CA TRP A 94 -2.38 2.52 -18.68
C TRP A 94 -3.71 1.81 -18.38
N GLU A 95 -4.26 1.10 -19.36
CA GLU A 95 -5.50 0.33 -19.20
C GLU A 95 -5.33 -0.76 -18.14
N ARG A 96 -4.17 -1.43 -18.12
CA ARG A 96 -3.87 -2.46 -17.12
C ARG A 96 -3.75 -1.86 -15.71
N LEU A 97 -3.09 -0.72 -15.57
CA LEU A 97 -2.97 -0.02 -14.27
C LEU A 97 -4.35 0.44 -13.78
N LEU A 98 -5.15 1.04 -14.66
CA LEU A 98 -6.50 1.50 -14.34
C LEU A 98 -7.46 0.33 -14.05
N ALA A 99 -7.25 -0.84 -14.66
CA ALA A 99 -8.05 -2.02 -14.37
C ALA A 99 -7.99 -2.41 -12.88
N ASP A 100 -6.85 -2.22 -12.20
CA ASP A 100 -6.70 -2.51 -10.77
C ASP A 100 -7.61 -1.66 -9.87
N TYR A 101 -8.14 -0.55 -10.39
CA TYR A 101 -9.08 0.34 -9.71
C TYR A 101 -10.55 -0.06 -9.94
N ASN A 102 -10.82 -1.06 -10.79
CA ASN A 102 -12.17 -1.50 -11.09
C ASN A 102 -12.73 -2.45 -10.01
N LEU A 103 -13.34 -1.85 -8.99
CA LEU A 103 -14.03 -2.59 -7.91
C LEU A 103 -15.16 -3.49 -8.43
N LEU A 104 -15.84 -3.10 -9.52
CA LEU A 104 -16.92 -3.90 -10.12
C LEU A 104 -16.40 -5.19 -10.76
N ALA A 105 -15.13 -5.20 -11.18
CA ALA A 105 -14.43 -6.40 -11.65
C ALA A 105 -13.84 -7.24 -10.48
N GLY A 106 -14.14 -6.88 -9.23
CA GLY A 106 -13.63 -7.56 -8.04
C GLY A 106 -12.16 -7.27 -7.71
N ARG A 107 -11.54 -6.30 -8.40
CA ARG A 107 -10.17 -5.86 -8.14
C ARG A 107 -10.20 -4.84 -7.01
N VAL A 108 -9.66 -5.24 -5.87
CA VAL A 108 -9.84 -4.56 -4.57
C VAL A 108 -8.58 -3.80 -4.13
N TRP A 109 -7.68 -3.51 -5.06
CA TRP A 109 -6.44 -2.76 -4.79
C TRP A 109 -6.68 -1.41 -4.11
N VAL A 110 -7.78 -0.72 -4.45
CA VAL A 110 -8.18 0.55 -3.82
C VAL A 110 -8.26 0.45 -2.29
N LEU A 111 -8.58 -0.72 -1.74
CA LEU A 111 -8.59 -0.95 -0.29
C LEU A 111 -7.21 -0.77 0.35
N VAL A 112 -6.13 -1.13 -0.36
CA VAL A 112 -4.76 -0.90 0.08
C VAL A 112 -4.46 0.59 0.14
N LEU A 113 -4.86 1.37 -0.87
CA LEU A 113 -4.65 2.82 -0.89
C LEU A 113 -5.40 3.52 0.25
N ILE A 114 -6.66 3.13 0.47
CA ILE A 114 -7.45 3.60 1.62
C ILE A 114 -6.72 3.26 2.92
N TRP A 115 -6.25 2.02 3.05
CA TRP A 115 -5.56 1.58 4.26
C TRP A 115 -4.25 2.32 4.52
N ILE A 116 -3.38 2.49 3.52
CA ILE A 116 -2.13 3.26 3.64
C ILE A 116 -2.41 4.71 4.07
N THR A 117 -3.52 5.28 3.61
CA THR A 117 -3.93 6.65 3.97
C THR A 117 -4.44 6.73 5.41
N LEU A 118 -5.25 5.76 5.86
CA LEU A 118 -5.90 5.80 7.17
C LEU A 118 -5.05 5.22 8.31
N ALA A 119 -4.19 4.24 8.02
CA ALA A 119 -3.42 3.50 9.02
C ALA A 119 -2.56 4.39 9.94
N PRO A 120 -1.85 5.44 9.44
CA PRO A 120 -1.09 6.34 10.32
C PRO A 120 -1.96 7.00 11.38
N TYR A 121 -3.17 7.43 11.01
CA TYR A 121 -4.13 8.04 11.92
C TYR A 121 -4.74 7.02 12.88
N VAL A 122 -5.12 5.84 12.38
CA VAL A 122 -5.64 4.74 13.20
C VAL A 122 -4.64 4.37 14.29
N PHE A 123 -3.38 4.12 13.93
CA PHE A 123 -2.37 3.73 14.92
C PHE A 123 -2.00 4.87 15.85
N TYR A 124 -1.94 6.12 15.38
CA TYR A 124 -1.80 7.28 16.26
C TYR A 124 -2.89 7.33 17.36
N ARG A 125 -4.14 7.01 17.02
CA ARG A 125 -5.25 6.97 17.98
C ARG A 125 -5.16 5.79 18.96
N LEU A 126 -4.59 4.67 18.53
CA LEU A 126 -4.43 3.45 19.34
C LEU A 126 -3.21 3.48 20.27
N THR A 127 -2.19 4.27 19.94
CA THR A 127 -0.97 4.40 20.75
C THR A 127 -0.96 5.62 21.68
N ARG A 128 -2.06 6.38 21.73
CA ARG A 128 -2.30 7.44 22.71
C ARG A 128 -2.86 6.87 23.99
#